data_AF-A0A656JUI3-F1
#
_entry.id   AF-A0A656JUI3-F1
#
_cell.length_a   1.000
_cell.length_b   1.000
_cell.length_c   1.000
_cell.angle_alpha   90.00
_cell.angle_beta   90.00
_cell.angle_gamma   90.00
#
_symmetry.space_group_name_H-M   'P 1'
#
loop_
_entity.id
_entity.type
_entity.pdbx_description
1 polymer ?
#
loop_
_entity_poly.entity_id
_entity_poly.type
_entity_poly.pdbx_seq_one_letter_code
_entity_poly.pdbx_strand_id
1 'polypeptide(L)' 'MESARGDDGLGVTVSYWTDEAAILAWKQQTEHAEVREQGRAHWYQAFATRICKVERDYSFNHF' A
#
# COMPACT_ATOMS: atom_id res chain seq x y z
N MET A 1 9.45 -1.40 0.80
CA MET A 1 8.23 -1.12 0.01
C MET A 1 8.38 -1.86 -1.29
N GLU A 2 7.35 -2.57 -1.71
CA GLU A 2 7.34 -3.37 -2.93
C GLU A 2 6.18 -2.90 -3.81
N SER A 3 6.36 -2.97 -5.12
CA SER A 3 5.31 -2.68 -6.07
C SER A 3 5.42 -3.56 -7.31
N ALA A 4 4.26 -3.89 -7.88
CA ALA A 4 4.16 -4.63 -9.12
C ALA A 4 3.00 -4.07 -9.95
N ARG A 5 3.12 -4.15 -11.27
CA ARG A 5 2.09 -3.72 -12.22
C ARG A 5 1.92 -4.80 -13.29
N GLY A 6 0.69 -5.27 -13.46
CA GLY A 6 0.32 -6.19 -14.52
C GLY A 6 0.04 -5.47 -15.84
N ASP A 7 0.11 -6.21 -16.95
CA ASP A 7 -0.22 -5.72 -18.29
C ASP A 7 -1.71 -5.38 -18.46
N ASP A 8 -2.57 -5.89 -17.57
CA ASP A 8 -3.98 -5.54 -17.44
C ASP A 8 -4.23 -4.19 -16.75
N GLY A 9 -3.15 -3.49 -16.36
CA GLY A 9 -3.20 -2.20 -15.68
C GLY A 9 -3.34 -2.30 -14.16
N LEU A 10 -3.52 -3.49 -13.59
CA LEU A 10 -3.62 -3.68 -12.14
C LEU A 10 -2.27 -3.37 -11.48
N GLY A 11 -2.29 -2.45 -10.50
CA GLY A 11 -1.12 -2.11 -9.69
C GLY A 11 -1.30 -2.58 -8.25
N VAL A 12 -0.26 -3.20 -7.69
CA VAL A 12 -0.19 -3.56 -6.27
C VAL A 12 0.99 -2.84 -5.64
N THR A 13 0.78 -2.30 -4.44
CA THR A 13 1.84 -1.71 -3.62
C THR A 13 1.74 -2.28 -2.21
N VAL A 14 2.86 -2.76 -1.68
CA VAL A 14 2.98 -3.33 -0.34
C VAL A 14 3.99 -2.53 0.47
N SER A 15 3.57 -2.10 1.64
CA SER A 15 4.39 -1.40 2.63
C SER A 15 4.37 -2.18 3.94
N TYR A 16 5.54 -2.41 4.52
CA TYR A 16 5.69 -3.10 5.78
C TYR A 16 5.80 -2.09 6.92
N TRP A 17 5.18 -2.41 8.04
CA TRP A 17 5.10 -1.56 9.22
C TRP A 17 5.40 -2.40 10.46
N THR A 18 5.93 -1.76 11.50
CA THR A 18 6.24 -2.44 12.76
C THR A 18 4.99 -2.95 13.46
N ASP A 19 3.91 -2.17 13.40
CA ASP A 19 2.64 -2.44 14.06
C ASP A 19 1.51 -1.59 13.46
N GLU A 20 0.28 -1.85 13.90
CA GLU A 20 -0.91 -1.14 13.44
C GLU A 20 -0.94 0.33 13.89
N ALA A 21 -0.32 0.68 15.03
CA ALA A 21 -0.26 2.06 15.48
C ALA A 21 0.60 2.92 14.54
N ALA A 22 1.71 2.37 14.03
CA ALA A 22 2.53 3.01 13.01
C ALA A 22 1.76 3.20 11.68
N ILE A 23 0.94 2.22 11.28
CA ILE A 23 0.05 2.33 10.10
C ILE A 23 -0.96 3.46 10.30
N LEU A 24 -1.59 3.54 11.48
CA LEU A 24 -2.57 4.57 11.80
C LEU A 24 -1.93 5.96 11.86
N ALA A 25 -0.76 6.08 12.49
CA ALA A 25 -0.01 7.34 12.56
C ALA A 25 0.36 7.83 11.16
N TRP A 26 0.86 6.96 10.28
CA TRP A 26 1.15 7.31 8.89
C TRP A 26 -0.09 7.73 8.10
N LYS A 27 -1.20 6.99 8.26
CA LYS A 27 -2.49 7.31 7.64
C LYS A 27 -3.01 8.67 8.10
N GLN A 28 -2.70 9.10 9.31
CA GLN A 28 -3.10 10.39 9.88
C GLN A 28 -2.13 11.53 9.51
N GLN A 29 -0.83 11.26 9.38
CA GLN A 29 0.19 12.27 9.06
C GLN A 29 0.15 12.71 7.60
N THR A 30 -0.22 11.82 6.68
CA THR A 30 -0.07 12.11 5.25
C THR A 30 -1.30 12.85 4.74
N GLU A 31 -1.23 14.19 4.72
CA GLU A 31 -1.66 15.18 3.70
C GLU A 31 -2.68 14.83 2.57
N HIS A 32 -3.52 13.81 2.72
CA HIS A 32 -4.25 13.22 1.60
C HIS A 32 -5.73 13.01 1.87
N ALA A 33 -6.41 13.89 2.60
CA ALA A 33 -7.87 13.96 2.46
C ALA A 33 -8.23 14.33 1.00
N GLU A 34 -7.66 15.43 0.49
CA GLU A 34 -7.93 15.96 -0.85
C GLU A 34 -7.38 15.08 -1.99
N VAL A 35 -6.16 14.55 -1.86
CA VAL A 35 -5.55 13.69 -2.90
C VAL A 35 -6.25 12.32 -2.97
N ARG A 36 -6.77 11.79 -1.86
CA ARG A 36 -7.59 10.57 -1.90
C ARG A 36 -8.93 10.81 -2.60
N GLU A 37 -9.52 11.99 -2.43
CA GLU A 37 -10.74 12.38 -3.13
C GLU A 37 -10.49 12.56 -4.63
N GLN A 38 -9.43 13.28 -5.00
CA GLN A 38 -9.05 13.47 -6.41
C GLN A 38 -8.65 12.16 -7.09
N GLY A 39 -7.90 11.29 -6.40
CA GLY A 39 -7.54 9.97 -6.92
C GLY A 39 -8.74 9.04 -7.12
N ARG A 40 -9.73 9.09 -6.23
CA ARG A 40 -11.02 8.39 -6.42
C ARG A 40 -11.84 8.96 -7.58
N ALA A 41 -11.81 10.27 -7.77
CA ALA A 41 -12.59 10.94 -8.80
C ALA A 41 -11.96 10.85 -10.20
N HIS A 42 -10.64 10.76 -10.32
CA HIS A 42 -9.95 10.94 -11.61
C HIS A 42 -9.01 9.81 -12.04
N TRP A 43 -8.44 9.02 -11.13
CA TRP A 43 -7.32 8.13 -11.46
C TRP A 43 -7.58 6.65 -11.21
N TYR A 44 -8.52 6.30 -10.33
CA TYR A 44 -8.84 4.91 -10.03
C TYR A 44 -10.30 4.59 -10.32
N GLN A 45 -10.54 3.59 -11.17
CA GLN A 45 -11.87 3.01 -11.35
C GLN A 45 -12.32 2.25 -10.10
N ALA A 46 -11.37 1.60 -9.40
CA ALA A 46 -11.55 0.97 -8.10
C ALA A 46 -10.19 0.76 -7.41
N PHE A 47 -10.17 0.71 -6.08
CA PHE A 47 -9.02 0.25 -5.30
C PHE A 47 -9.47 -0.42 -3.99
N ALA A 48 -8.62 -1.25 -3.40
CA ALA A 48 -8.81 -1.82 -2.08
C ALA A 48 -7.53 -1.71 -1.25
N THR A 49 -7.67 -1.40 0.04
CA THR A 49 -6.56 -1.45 1.00
C THR A 49 -6.81 -2.58 1.98
N ARG A 50 -5.79 -3.41 2.21
CA ARG A 50 -5.85 -4.53 3.14
C ARG A 50 -4.69 -4.41 4.13
N ILE A 51 -4.98 -4.64 5.40
CA ILE A 51 -3.96 -4.72 6.45
C ILE A 51 -3.80 -6.21 6.79
N CYS A 52 -2.57 -6.70 6.67
CA CYS A 52 -2.24 -8.11 6.86
C CYS A 52 -1.05 -8.23 7.81
N LYS A 53 -1.08 -9.22 8.70
CA LYS A 53 0.06 -9.59 9.54
C LYS A 53 0.97 -10.53 8.76
N VAL A 54 2.25 -10.18 8.68
CA VAL A 54 3.28 -11.09 8.15
C VAL A 54 3.61 -12.08 9.25
N GLU A 55 3.15 -13.32 9.11
CA GLU A 55 3.46 -14.39 10.07
C GLU A 55 4.85 -14.98 9.85
N ARG A 56 5.30 -14.99 8.59
CA ARG A 56 6.62 -15.49 8.16
C ARG A 56 7.07 -14.72 6.93
N ASP A 57 8.35 -14.44 6.85
CA ASP A 57 9.01 -13.87 5.68
C ASP A 57 10.30 -14.65 5.43
N TYR A 58 10.46 -15.15 4.21
CA TYR A 58 11.61 -15.95 3.79
C TYR A 58 12.24 -15.24 2.59
N SER A 59 13.50 -14.85 2.74
CA SER A 59 14.28 -14.28 1.65
C SER A 59 15.43 -15.21 1.29
N PHE A 60 15.69 -15.31 -0.01
CA PHE A 60 16.84 -16.03 -0.54
C PHE A 60 17.68 -15.06 -1.35
N ASN A 61 18.80 -14.65 -0.77
CA ASN A 61 19.79 -13.81 -1.43
C ASN A 61 21.00 -14.67 -1.81
N HIS A 62 21.31 -14.72 -3.10
CA HIS A 62 22.66 -15.04 -3.55
C HIS A 62 23.51 -13.77 -3.43
N PHE A 63 24.59 -13.83 -2.66
CA PHE A 63 25.66 -12.83 -2.73
C PHE A 63 26.57 -13.16 -3.92
#